data_AF-R5H1Q4-F1
#
_entry.id   AF-R5H1Q4-F1
#
_cell.length_a   1.000
_cell.length_b   1.000
_cell.length_c   1.000
_cell.angle_alpha   90.00
_cell.angle_beta   90.00
_cell.angle_gamma   90.00
#
_symmetry.space_group_name_H-M   'P 1'
#
loop_
_entity.id
_entity.type
_entity.pdbx_description
1 polymer ?
#
loop_
_entity_poly.entity_id
_entity_poly.type
_entity_poly.pdbx_seq_one_letter_code
_entity_poly.pdbx_strand_id
1 'polypeptide(L)' 'MAKASIGEGTDYDDLMIVEGVELQPEEYAIGMRKGDTETVAKVNAAIDELVADGTLKKLAEKYDLADVYAFDN' A
#
# COMPACT_ATOMS: atom_id res chain seq x y z
N MET A 1 7.39 -3.78 -0.16
CA MET A 1 7.87 -5.17 -0.03
C MET A 1 9.06 -5.32 0.92
N ALA A 2 10.18 -4.61 0.72
CA ALA A 2 11.39 -4.80 1.54
C ALA A 2 11.16 -4.64 3.05
N LYS A 3 10.38 -3.63 3.47
CA LYS A 3 10.06 -3.35 4.88
C LYS A 3 9.40 -4.52 5.61
N ALA A 4 8.57 -5.31 4.93
CA ALA A 4 7.92 -6.49 5.50
C ALA A 4 8.90 -7.67 5.70
N SER A 5 10.05 -7.66 5.01
CA SER A 5 11.05 -8.73 5.08
C SER A 5 12.15 -8.49 6.12
N ILE A 6 12.21 -7.30 6.71
CA ILE A 6 13.21 -6.89 7.71
C ILE A 6 12.58 -6.54 9.07
N GLY A 7 11.29 -6.82 9.24
CA GLY A 7 10.55 -6.52 10.45
C GLY A 7 10.84 -7.48 11.61
N GLU A 8 10.32 -7.14 12.79
CA GLU A 8 10.39 -7.97 14.00
C GLU A 8 9.82 -9.38 13.74
N GLY A 9 10.57 -10.42 14.12
CA GLY A 9 10.17 -11.82 13.94
C GLY A 9 10.63 -12.47 12.62
N THR A 10 11.56 -11.86 11.90
CA THR A 10 12.24 -12.46 10.73
C THR A 10 13.64 -12.98 11.12
N ASP A 11 14.14 -14.01 10.43
CA ASP A 11 15.48 -14.61 10.67
C ASP A 11 16.61 -13.84 9.95
N TYR A 12 16.39 -12.58 9.56
CA TYR A 12 17.27 -11.81 8.69
C TYR A 12 17.82 -10.55 9.34
N ASP A 13 18.51 -10.70 10.47
CA ASP A 13 19.00 -9.59 11.31
C ASP A 13 19.91 -8.60 10.57
N ASP A 14 20.60 -9.05 9.50
CA ASP A 14 21.54 -8.23 8.73
C ASP A 14 20.93 -7.57 7.48
N LEU A 15 19.66 -7.84 7.16
CA LEU A 15 19.00 -7.21 6.00
C LEU A 15 18.59 -5.77 6.33
N MET A 16 18.89 -4.87 5.39
CA MET A 16 18.51 -3.46 5.49
C MET A 16 18.03 -2.92 4.15
N ILE A 17 17.22 -1.87 4.20
CA ILE A 17 16.91 -1.04 3.04
C ILE A 17 18.11 -0.11 2.81
N VAL A 18 18.62 -0.07 1.58
CA VAL A 18 19.71 0.84 1.20
C VAL A 18 19.12 2.19 0.86
N GLU A 19 19.41 3.19 1.70
CA GLU A 19 18.98 4.58 1.51
C GLU A 19 19.60 5.20 0.25
N GLY A 20 18.86 6.09 -0.42
CA GLY A 20 19.32 6.83 -1.60
C GLY A 20 19.27 6.07 -2.93
N VAL A 21 18.71 4.86 -2.94
CA VAL A 21 18.39 4.12 -4.17
C VAL A 21 16.89 4.26 -4.46
N GLU A 22 16.55 5.06 -5.47
CA GLU A 22 15.17 5.20 -5.94
C GLU A 22 14.87 4.16 -7.03
N LEU A 23 13.91 3.28 -6.73
CA LEU A 23 13.31 2.41 -7.74
C LEU A 23 12.14 3.13 -8.43
N GLN A 24 11.67 2.58 -9.54
CA GLN A 24 10.50 3.15 -10.21
C GLN A 24 9.29 3.11 -9.26
N PRO A 25 8.45 4.16 -9.24
CA PRO A 25 7.25 4.17 -8.42
C PRO A 25 6.28 3.09 -8.89
N GLU A 26 5.77 2.31 -7.95
CA GLU A 26 4.79 1.24 -8.19
C GLU A 26 3.56 1.49 -7.30
N GLU A 27 2.38 1.57 -7.92
CA GLU A 27 1.11 1.69 -7.21
C GLU A 27 0.42 0.33 -7.11
N TYR A 28 -0.09 0.01 -5.92
CA TYR A 28 -0.89 -1.19 -5.70
C TYR A 28 -2.35 -0.94 -6.05
N ALA A 29 -2.93 -1.89 -6.78
CA ALA A 29 -4.34 -1.86 -7.19
C ALA A 29 -4.99 -3.24 -7.02
N ILE A 30 -6.33 -3.26 -7.03
CA ILE A 30 -7.12 -4.49 -6.97
C ILE A 30 -7.38 -4.98 -8.39
N GLY A 31 -6.88 -6.18 -8.71
CA GLY A 31 -7.11 -6.81 -10.01
C GLY A 31 -8.56 -7.23 -10.20
N MET A 32 -9.17 -6.83 -11.32
CA MET A 32 -10.58 -7.08 -11.64
C MET A 32 -10.74 -7.73 -13.02
N ARG A 33 -11.89 -8.36 -13.27
CA ARG A 33 -12.21 -8.92 -14.59
C ARG A 33 -12.23 -7.80 -15.63
N LYS A 34 -11.46 -7.99 -16.71
CA LYS A 34 -11.44 -7.03 -17.82
C LYS A 34 -12.84 -6.85 -18.42
N GLY A 35 -13.27 -5.60 -18.53
CA GLY A 35 -14.59 -5.23 -19.07
C GLY A 35 -15.72 -5.16 -18.03
N ASP A 36 -15.47 -5.55 -16.78
CA ASP A 36 -16.44 -5.43 -15.68
C ASP A 36 -16.42 -4.01 -15.08
N THR A 37 -17.01 -3.07 -15.80
CA THR A 37 -16.98 -1.65 -15.43
C THR A 37 -17.82 -1.35 -14.19
N GLU A 38 -18.90 -2.10 -13.96
CA GLU A 38 -19.77 -1.91 -12.80
C GLU A 38 -19.03 -2.24 -11.51
N THR A 39 -18.34 -3.39 -11.46
CA THR A 39 -17.63 -3.80 -10.25
C THR A 39 -16.42 -2.90 -10.00
N VAL A 40 -15.71 -2.48 -11.05
CA VAL A 40 -14.62 -1.50 -10.94
C VAL A 40 -15.12 -0.19 -10.33
N ALA A 41 -16.25 0.34 -10.81
CA ALA A 41 -16.80 1.60 -10.29
C ALA A 41 -17.16 1.49 -8.80
N LYS A 42 -17.78 0.37 -8.39
CA LYS A 42 -18.14 0.12 -6.98
C LYS A 42 -16.92 0.00 -6.08
N VAL A 43 -15.89 -0.73 -6.52
CA VAL A 43 -14.66 -0.92 -5.73
C VAL A 43 -13.92 0.40 -5.56
N ASN A 44 -13.76 1.19 -6.64
CA ASN A 44 -13.11 2.49 -6.56
C ASN A 44 -13.87 3.44 -5.62
N ALA A 45 -15.20 3.53 -5.73
CA ALA A 45 -16.00 4.36 -4.83
C ALA A 45 -15.85 3.95 -3.36
N ALA A 46 -15.81 2.65 -3.06
CA ALA A 46 -15.57 2.18 -1.71
C ALA A 46 -14.17 2.54 -1.20
N ILE A 47 -13.14 2.50 -2.06
CA ILE A 47 -11.79 2.95 -1.69
C ILE A 47 -11.80 4.45 -1.40
N ASP A 48 -12.47 5.26 -2.22
CA ASP A 48 -12.60 6.71 -2.01
C ASP A 48 -13.26 7.04 -0.67
N GLU A 49 -14.32 6.30 -0.29
CA GLU A 49 -14.96 6.44 1.03
C GLU A 49 -14.00 6.12 2.19
N LEU A 50 -13.21 5.05 2.07
CA LEU A 50 -12.21 4.65 3.07
C LEU A 50 -11.02 5.61 3.17
N VAL A 51 -10.70 6.31 2.08
CA VAL A 51 -9.72 7.41 2.08
C VAL A 51 -10.32 8.61 2.80
N ALA A 52 -11.54 9.01 2.44
CA ALA A 52 -12.21 10.18 2.98
C ALA A 52 -12.47 10.07 4.50
N ASP A 53 -12.80 8.88 5.01
CA ASP A 53 -13.05 8.65 6.43
C ASP A 53 -11.76 8.35 7.24
N GLY A 54 -10.62 8.28 6.56
CA GLY A 54 -9.30 8.02 7.14
C GLY A 54 -9.05 6.56 7.55
N THR A 55 -9.95 5.63 7.24
CA THR A 55 -9.78 4.20 7.52
C THR A 55 -8.56 3.65 6.79
N LEU A 56 -8.38 4.01 5.52
CA LEU A 56 -7.24 3.52 4.76
C LEU A 56 -5.91 4.03 5.33
N LYS A 57 -5.87 5.28 5.80
CA LYS A 57 -4.70 5.86 6.47
C LYS A 57 -4.38 5.14 7.79
N LYS A 58 -5.39 4.88 8.63
CA LYS A 58 -5.21 4.10 9.87
C LYS A 58 -4.71 2.68 9.62
N LEU A 59 -5.13 2.05 8.52
CA LEU A 59 -4.60 0.75 8.11
C LEU A 59 -3.13 0.86 7.69
N ALA A 60 -2.75 1.89 6.92
CA ALA A 60 -1.37 2.13 6.55
C ALA A 60 -0.49 2.32 7.81
N GLU A 61 -0.93 3.11 8.79
CA GLU A 61 -0.22 3.29 10.07
C GLU A 61 -0.09 1.97 10.84
N LYS A 62 -1.18 1.20 10.94
CA LYS A 62 -1.20 -0.08 11.67
C LYS A 62 -0.18 -1.08 11.13
N TYR A 63 0.03 -1.09 9.82
CA TYR A 63 0.92 -2.03 9.14
C TYR A 63 2.27 -1.40 8.76
N ASP A 64 2.59 -0.23 9.31
CA ASP A 64 3.85 0.49 9.08
C ASP A 64 4.12 0.75 7.59
N LEU A 65 3.09 1.22 6.88
CA LEU A 65 3.08 1.61 5.46
C LEU A 65 2.74 3.08 5.25
N ALA A 66 2.74 3.90 6.31
CA ALA A 66 2.32 5.30 6.24
C ALA A 66 3.24 6.14 5.31
N ASP A 67 4.52 5.78 5.22
CA ASP A 67 5.52 6.42 4.36
C ASP A 67 5.28 6.20 2.85
N VAL A 68 4.52 5.16 2.49
CA VAL A 68 4.18 4.83 1.09
C VAL A 68 2.68 4.97 0.81
N TYR A 69 1.97 5.72 1.66
CA TYR A 69 0.54 5.93 1.51
C TYR A 69 0.23 6.80 0.28
N ALA A 70 -0.51 6.23 -0.68
CA ALA A 70 -0.70 6.83 -2.00
C ALA A 70 -1.43 8.18 -2.01
N PHE A 71 -2.18 8.51 -0.96
CA PHE A 71 -3.06 9.70 -0.91
C PHE A 71 -2.53 10.85 -0.05
N ASP A 72 -1.31 10.76 0.48
CA ASP A 72 -0.65 11.85 1.22
C ASP A 72 0.23 12.75 0.30
N ASN A 73 0.23 12.52 -1.02
CA ASN A 73 1.02 13.26 -2.04
C ASN A 73 0.32 14.51 -2.59
#